data_AF-A0AAD5A4P6-F1
#
_entry.id   AF-A0AAD5A4P6-F1
#
_cell.length_a   1.000
_cell.length_b   1.000
_cell.length_c   1.000
_cell.angle_alpha   90.00
_cell.angle_beta   90.00
_cell.angle_gamma   90.00
#
_symmetry.space_group_name_H-M   'P 1'
#
loop_
_entity.id
_entity.type
_entity.pdbx_description
1 polymer ?
#
loop_
_entity_poly.entity_id
_entity_poly.type
_entity_poly.pdbx_seq_one_letter_code
_entity_poly.pdbx_strand_id
1 'polypeptide(L)' 'MSHQQVSTRLHQRFQTWLDAWKKNHVTKEMATDNHRWLMGESKEGMRPCKTSCEPCISHHQTVNRYRVTYSSTP' A
#
# COMPACT_ATOMS: atom_id res chain seq x y z
N MET A 1 -24.86 -15.56 9.12
CA MET A 1 -23.61 -15.02 8.54
C MET A 1 -22.64 -14.78 9.68
N SER A 2 -21.43 -15.34 9.60
CA SER A 2 -20.39 -15.14 10.62
C SER A 2 -19.81 -13.72 10.53
N HIS A 3 -19.33 -13.17 11.66
CA HIS A 3 -18.61 -11.89 11.72
C HIS A 3 -17.48 -11.79 10.68
N GLN A 4 -16.78 -12.90 10.44
CA GLN A 4 -15.71 -13.01 9.45
C GLN A 4 -16.22 -12.73 8.02
N GLN A 5 -17.32 -13.34 7.62
CA GLN A 5 -17.88 -13.19 6.27
C GLN A 5 -18.37 -11.76 6.02
N VAL A 6 -18.94 -11.12 7.05
CA VAL A 6 -19.37 -9.72 6.97
C VAL A 6 -18.16 -8.79 6.83
N SER A 7 -17.10 -9.01 7.62
CA SER A 7 -15.86 -8.24 7.56
C SER A 7 -15.21 -8.31 6.17
N THR A 8 -15.07 -9.52 5.61
CA THR A 8 -14.51 -9.70 4.25
C THR A 8 -15.34 -8.99 3.19
N ARG A 9 -16.68 -9.08 3.25
CA ARG A 9 -17.56 -8.42 2.29
C ARG A 9 -17.48 -6.90 2.36
N LEU A 10 -17.41 -6.33 3.57
CA LEU A 10 -17.25 -4.89 3.76
C LEU A 10 -15.90 -4.41 3.22
N HIS A 11 -14.83 -5.17 3.48
CA HIS A 11 -13.50 -4.87 2.96
C HIS A 11 -13.45 -4.89 1.43
N GLN A 12 -14.07 -5.89 0.80
CA GLN A 12 -14.19 -5.96 -0.66
C GLN A 12 -14.95 -4.76 -1.23
N ARG A 13 -16.09 -4.40 -0.62
CA ARG A 13 -16.88 -3.24 -1.07
C ARG A 13 -16.10 -1.94 -0.96
N PHE A 14 -15.36 -1.75 0.13
CA PHE A 14 -14.49 -0.60 0.31
C PHE A 14 -13.39 -0.57 -0.75
N GLN A 15 -12.75 -1.71 -1.02
CA GLN A 15 -11.70 -1.79 -2.03
C GLN A 15 -12.23 -1.45 -3.43
N THR A 16 -13.40 -1.97 -3.82
CA THR A 16 -14.03 -1.64 -5.11
C THR A 16 -14.34 -0.14 -5.23
N TRP A 17 -14.87 0.47 -4.16
CA TRP A 17 -15.13 1.91 -4.14
C TRP A 17 -13.83 2.72 -4.26
N LEU A 18 -12.79 2.33 -3.53
CA LEU A 18 -11.49 2.97 -3.56
C LEU A 18 -10.83 2.88 -4.95
N ASP A 19 -10.93 1.72 -5.60
CA ASP A 19 -10.37 1.51 -6.94
C ASP A 19 -11.08 2.37 -7.98
N ALA A 20 -12.41 2.49 -7.90
CA ALA A 20 -13.19 3.38 -8.76
C ALA A 20 -12.83 4.86 -8.52
N TRP A 21 -12.69 5.26 -7.26
CA TRP A 21 -12.25 6.61 -6.90
C TRP A 21 -10.85 6.91 -7.45
N LYS A 22 -9.89 6.00 -7.24
CA LYS A 22 -8.52 6.14 -7.74
C LYS A 22 -8.49 6.30 -9.25
N LYS A 23 -9.26 5.50 -10.00
CA LYS A 23 -9.33 5.59 -11.46
C LYS A 23 -9.75 6.98 -11.95
N ASN A 24 -10.62 7.67 -11.22
CA ASN A 24 -11.15 8.98 -11.61
C ASN A 24 -10.30 10.15 -11.11
N HIS A 25 -9.53 9.97 -10.03
CA HIS A 25 -8.87 11.07 -9.33
C HIS A 25 -7.33 10.97 -9.29
N VAL A 26 -6.75 9.81 -9.61
CA VAL A 26 -5.31 9.59 -9.54
C VAL A 26 -4.79 9.36 -10.96
N THR A 27 -3.93 10.26 -11.43
CA THR A 27 -3.25 10.06 -12.71
C THR A 27 -2.21 8.95 -12.60
N LYS A 28 -1.82 8.37 -13.74
CA LYS A 28 -0.78 7.32 -13.78
C LYS A 28 0.55 7.82 -13.21
N GLU A 29 0.87 9.10 -13.44
CA GLU A 29 2.07 9.74 -12.90
C GLU A 29 2.01 9.85 -11.38
N MET A 30 0.90 10.36 -10.82
CA MET A 30 0.71 10.44 -9.37
C MET A 30 0.76 9.06 -8.69
N ALA A 31 0.19 8.03 -9.32
CA ALA A 31 0.29 6.66 -8.81
C ALA A 31 1.74 6.15 -8.81
N THR A 32 2.50 6.48 -9.85
CA THR A 32 3.92 6.09 -10.00
C THR A 32 4.79 6.80 -8.97
N ASP A 33 4.59 8.11 -8.79
CA ASP A 33 5.37 8.90 -7.85
C ASP A 33 5.05 8.54 -6.40
N ASN A 34 3.78 8.29 -6.10
CA ASN A 34 3.37 7.75 -4.80
C ASN A 34 4.05 6.40 -4.52
N HIS A 35 4.09 5.51 -5.52
CA HIS A 35 4.76 4.23 -5.37
C HIS A 35 6.27 4.39 -5.14
N ARG A 36 6.94 5.23 -5.94
CA ARG A 36 8.37 5.54 -5.76
C ARG A 36 8.67 6.10 -4.38
N TRP A 37 7.83 7.03 -3.90
CA TRP A 37 7.93 7.56 -2.54
C TRP A 37 7.79 6.46 -1.49
N LEU A 38 6.76 5.62 -1.59
CA LEU A 38 6.54 4.51 -0.66
C LEU A 38 7.72 3.51 -0.64
N MET A 39 8.33 3.29 -1.80
CA MET A 39 9.43 2.35 -1.98
C MET A 39 10.81 2.93 -1.58
N GLY A 40 10.88 4.21 -1.23
CA GLY A 40 12.13 4.90 -0.91
C GLY A 40 12.99 5.24 -2.13
N GLU A 41 12.39 5.25 -3.33
CA GLU A 41 13.03 5.61 -4.59
C GLU A 41 12.99 7.12 -4.88
N SER A 42 12.24 7.89 -4.08
CA SER A 42 12.21 9.35 -4.16
C SER A 42 13.47 9.94 -3.51
N LYS A 43 14.14 10.85 -4.23
CA LYS A 43 15.51 11.30 -3.91
C LYS A 43 15.61 12.58 -3.07
N GLU A 44 14.52 13.32 -2.87
CA GLU A 44 14.63 14.67 -2.31
C GLU A 44 14.38 14.68 -0.79
N GLY A 45 15.45 14.89 -0.01
CA GLY A 45 15.39 15.18 1.43
C GLY A 45 15.09 14.01 2.37
N MET A 46 14.90 12.78 1.86
CA MET A 46 14.66 11.59 2.69
C MET A 46 15.96 10.80 2.91
N ARG A 47 16.15 10.24 4.13
CA ARG A 47 17.24 9.29 4.38
C ARG A 47 17.11 8.12 3.39
N PRO A 48 18.20 7.63 2.77
CA PRO A 48 18.10 6.51 1.85
C PRO A 48 17.54 5.31 2.60
N CYS A 49 16.30 4.96 2.26
CA CYS A 49 15.61 3.83 2.81
C CYS A 49 15.17 2.92 1.66
N LYS A 50 15.14 1.62 1.92
CA LYS A 50 14.60 0.64 1.00
C LYS A 50 13.38 0.02 1.66
N THR A 51 12.21 0.24 1.08
CA THR A 51 11.00 -0.44 1.52
C THR A 51 10.84 -1.72 0.71
N SER A 52 10.64 -2.85 1.38
CA SER A 52 10.15 -4.07 0.73
C SER A 52 8.67 -4.27 1.05
N CYS A 53 7.91 -4.73 0.05
CA CYS A 53 6.50 -5.05 0.17
C CYS A 53 6.33 -6.57 0.03
N GLU A 54 5.68 -7.19 1.02
CA GLU A 54 5.39 -8.62 1.05
C GLU A 54 3.89 -8.83 1.30
N PRO A 55 3.13 -9.36 0.33
CA PRO A 55 1.74 -9.73 0.56
C PRO A 55 1.65 -10.83 1.64
N CYS A 56 0.83 -10.63 2.66
CA CYS A 56 0.57 -11.63 3.69
C CYS A 56 -0.92 -11.70 4.04
N ILE A 57 -1.34 -12.82 4.63
CA ILE A 57 -2.72 -12.99 5.08
C ILE A 57 -2.76 -12.62 6.56
N SER A 58 -3.51 -11.58 6.91
CA SER A 58 -3.79 -11.18 8.29
C SER A 58 -5.29 -11.22 8.52
N HIS A 59 -5.74 -11.92 9.56
CA HIS A 59 -7.16 -12.05 9.92
C HIS A 59 -8.10 -12.34 8.72
N HIS A 60 -7.67 -13.24 7.83
CA HIS A 60 -8.40 -13.66 6.61
C HIS A 60 -8.52 -12.59 5.51
N GLN A 61 -7.68 -11.56 5.56
CA GLN A 61 -7.55 -10.53 4.52
C GLN A 61 -6.13 -10.54 3.97
N THR A 62 -6.00 -10.43 2.65
CA THR A 62 -4.70 -10.21 2.01
C THR A 62 -4.30 -8.76 2.25
N VAL A 63 -3.24 -8.56 3.01
CA VAL A 63 -2.69 -7.24 3.34
C VAL A 63 -1.24 -7.15 2.87
N ASN A 64 -0.75 -5.95 2.63
CA ASN A 64 0.66 -5.73 2.30
C ASN A 64 1.43 -5.45 3.58
N ARG A 65 2.45 -6.27 3.86
CA ARG A 65 3.44 -6.00 4.92
C ARG A 65 4.58 -5.19 4.32
N TYR A 66 4.80 -4.01 4.87
CA TYR A 66 5.90 -3.13 4.48
C TYR A 66 7.04 -3.23 5.50
N ARG A 67 8.26 -3.47 5.04
CA ARG A 67 9.47 -3.42 5.86
C ARG A 67 10.37 -2.32 5.30
N VAL A 68 10.66 -1.32 6.12
CA VAL A 68 11.57 -0.23 5.77
C VAL A 68 12.95 -0.55 6.36
N THR A 69 13.98 -0.60 5.51
CA THR A 69 15.37 -0.61 5.96
C THR A 69 15.98 0.74 5.69
N TYR A 70 16.66 1.29 6.68
CA TYR A 70 17.41 2.54 6.53
C TYR A 70 18.87 2.18 6.32
N SER A 71 19.52 2.83 5.36
CA SER A 71 20.97 2.74 5.25
C SER A 71 21.61 3.43 6.45
N SER A 72 22.45 2.69 7.17
CA SER A 72 23.33 3.26 8.20
C SER A 72 24.60 3.78 7.53
N THR A 73 24.48 4.83 6.72
CA THR A 73 25.65 5.68 6.46
C THR A 73 25.74 6.69 7.62
N PRO A 74 26.93 6.85 8.24
CA PRO A 74 27.19 7.89 9.24
C PRO A 74 26.77 9.28 8.76
#